data_AF-A0A970LWE8-F1
#
_entry.id   AF-A0A970LWE8-F1
#
_cell.length_a   1.000
_cell.length_b   1.000
_cell.length_c   1.000
_cell.angle_alpha   90.00
_cell.angle_beta   90.00
_cell.angle_gamma   90.00
#
_symmetry.space_group_name_H-M   'P 1'
#
loop_
_entity.id
_entity.type
_entity.pdbx_description
1 polymer ?
#
loop_
_entity_poly.entity_id
_entity_poly.type
_entity_poly.pdbx_seq_one_letter_code
_entity_poly.pdbx_strand_id
1 'polypeptide(L)'
;VEGLPIYYGTAAEVAHYYGQWTGLIERAQDLFQPFMQDEVIDAIHLPSHLILPLFYFHVDRIRVNKTRAKESKTFRGIASLIEKCGQFEPSEIHAMQRWLDSDDTAALVAHREFIDLRTYVFQHGQSDYTRTRFYVNGIVLSVEPHFELVDARDKPRKQRSDSYQDPLADNQTWKVFGKYR
;
A
#
# COMPACT_ATOMS: atom_id res chain seq x y z
N VAL A 1 4.96 17.09 7.42
CA VAL A 1 3.54 17.03 7.01
C VAL A 1 2.74 16.66 8.23
N GLU A 2 1.77 17.49 8.60
CA GLU A 2 0.96 17.23 9.79
C GLU A 2 0.27 15.86 9.71
N GLY A 3 0.39 15.07 10.79
CA GLY A 3 -0.25 13.77 10.94
C GLY A 3 0.34 12.62 10.10
N LEU A 4 1.51 12.79 9.46
CA LEU A 4 2.18 11.71 8.73
C LEU A 4 3.50 11.30 9.42
N PRO A 5 3.85 9.99 9.45
CA PRO A 5 5.09 9.51 10.05
C PRO A 5 6.29 9.76 9.11
N ILE A 6 6.56 11.04 8.85
CA ILE A 6 7.66 11.53 8.02
C ILE A 6 8.55 12.39 8.91
N TYR A 7 9.77 11.92 9.12
CA TYR A 7 10.80 12.58 9.92
C TYR A 7 11.97 12.94 9.01
N TYR A 8 12.58 14.10 9.22
CA TYR A 8 13.74 14.51 8.45
C TYR A 8 14.68 15.37 9.30
N GLY A 9 15.96 15.33 8.97
CA GLY A 9 17.01 16.06 9.67
C GLY A 9 18.29 16.13 8.85
N THR A 10 19.33 16.69 9.44
CA THR A 10 20.66 16.75 8.83
C THR A 10 21.23 15.34 8.62
N ALA A 11 22.21 15.21 7.73
CA ALA A 11 22.91 13.95 7.50
C ALA A 11 23.49 13.34 8.80
N ALA A 12 24.02 14.18 9.70
CA ALA A 12 24.59 13.73 10.97
C ALA A 12 23.52 13.18 11.93
N GLU A 13 22.40 13.89 12.10
CA GLU A 13 21.31 13.46 12.98
C GLU A 13 20.69 12.14 12.52
N VAL A 14 20.45 12.03 11.21
CA VAL A 14 19.82 10.84 10.64
C VAL A 14 20.77 9.65 10.62
N ALA A 15 22.07 9.87 10.35
CA ALA A 15 23.08 8.81 10.48
C ALA A 15 23.19 8.31 11.92
N HIS A 16 23.16 9.22 12.90
CA HIS A 16 23.15 8.85 14.31
C HIS A 16 21.92 8.01 14.66
N TYR A 17 20.72 8.43 14.23
CA TYR A 17 19.50 7.68 14.47
C TYR A 17 19.50 6.32 13.76
N TYR A 18 19.94 6.26 12.50
CA TYR A 18 20.09 5.01 11.74
C TYR A 18 21.01 4.00 12.45
N GLY A 19 22.09 4.47 13.07
CA GLY A 19 22.98 3.64 13.89
C GLY A 19 22.28 2.88 15.02
N GLN A 20 21.20 3.43 15.58
CA GLN A 20 20.40 2.77 16.62
C GLN A 20 19.58 1.59 16.09
N TRP A 21 19.31 1.56 14.78
CA TRP A 21 18.51 0.53 14.11
C TRP A 21 19.33 -0.48 13.33
N THR A 22 20.60 -0.16 13.04
CA THR A 22 21.45 -0.92 12.12
C THR A 22 21.47 -2.42 12.45
N GLY A 23 21.73 -2.78 13.70
CA GLY A 23 21.76 -4.21 14.09
C GLY A 23 20.41 -4.93 14.00
N LEU A 24 19.27 -4.23 14.06
CA LEU A 24 17.95 -4.84 13.80
C LEU A 24 17.71 -5.04 12.31
N ILE A 25 18.10 -4.06 11.50
CA ILE A 25 17.96 -4.08 10.04
C ILE A 25 18.82 -5.20 9.44
N GLU A 26 20.09 -5.28 9.84
CA GLU A 26 21.03 -6.32 9.37
C GLU A 26 20.52 -7.73 9.69
N ARG A 27 20.08 -7.97 10.93
CA ARG A 27 19.49 -9.28 11.29
C ARG A 27 18.25 -9.62 10.46
N ALA A 28 17.41 -8.64 10.16
CA ALA A 28 16.24 -8.85 9.33
C ALA A 28 16.62 -9.16 7.87
N GLN A 29 17.64 -8.49 7.33
CA GLN A 29 18.20 -8.77 6.00
C GLN A 29 18.79 -10.18 5.95
N ASP A 30 19.61 -10.57 6.93
CA ASP A 30 20.23 -11.90 6.99
C ASP A 30 19.19 -13.02 7.01
N LEU A 31 18.12 -12.87 7.78
CA LEU A 31 17.02 -13.84 7.84
C LEU A 31 16.21 -13.90 6.54
N PHE A 32 16.18 -12.81 5.77
CA PHE A 32 15.42 -12.72 4.53
C PHE A 32 16.25 -13.13 3.29
N GLN A 33 17.58 -13.00 3.33
CA GLN A 33 18.50 -13.30 2.23
C GLN A 33 18.33 -14.68 1.59
N PRO A 34 18.09 -15.78 2.34
CA PRO A 34 17.89 -17.10 1.74
C PRO A 34 16.70 -17.20 0.77
N PHE A 35 15.76 -16.26 0.84
CA PHE A 35 14.57 -16.24 -0.03
C PHE A 35 14.74 -15.37 -1.28
N MET A 36 15.84 -14.60 -1.37
CA MET A 36 16.08 -13.60 -2.42
C MET A 36 17.10 -14.03 -3.46
N GLN A 37 17.46 -15.32 -3.47
CA GLN A 37 18.47 -15.88 -4.38
C GLN A 37 19.78 -15.09 -4.28
N ASP A 38 20.12 -14.34 -5.33
CA ASP A 38 21.36 -13.55 -5.46
C ASP A 38 21.13 -12.02 -5.39
N GLU A 39 19.91 -11.57 -5.14
CA GLU A 39 19.60 -10.14 -5.04
C GLU A 39 20.05 -9.57 -3.68
N VAL A 40 20.72 -8.41 -3.70
CA VAL A 40 21.09 -7.69 -2.47
C VAL A 40 19.85 -7.01 -1.90
N ILE A 41 19.49 -7.37 -0.66
CA ILE A 41 18.32 -6.81 0.03
C ILE A 41 18.65 -5.44 0.58
N ASP A 42 17.88 -4.42 0.19
CA ASP A 42 17.82 -3.16 0.93
C ASP A 42 16.68 -3.16 1.97
N ALA A 43 16.70 -2.20 2.90
CA ALA A 43 15.68 -2.07 3.94
C ALA A 43 14.28 -1.75 3.40
N ILE A 44 14.16 -1.22 2.17
CA ILE A 44 12.88 -0.87 1.53
C ILE A 44 12.15 -2.14 1.08
N HIS A 45 12.89 -3.22 0.78
CA HIS A 45 12.34 -4.51 0.38
C HIS A 45 12.02 -5.45 1.56
N LEU A 46 12.39 -5.09 2.79
CA LEU A 46 12.04 -5.89 3.96
C LEU A 46 10.52 -5.92 4.21
N PRO A 47 9.98 -7.02 4.74
CA PRO A 47 8.55 -7.14 5.01
C PRO A 47 8.03 -6.04 5.93
N SER A 48 6.94 -5.37 5.54
CA SER A 48 6.37 -4.24 6.29
C SER A 48 5.88 -4.59 7.70
N HIS A 49 5.58 -5.86 7.97
CA HIS A 49 5.16 -6.33 9.30
C HIS A 49 6.29 -6.37 10.34
N LEU A 50 7.54 -6.15 9.92
CA LEU A 50 8.66 -5.94 10.83
C LEU A 50 8.67 -4.54 11.46
N ILE A 51 7.90 -3.60 10.88
CA ILE A 51 7.71 -2.23 11.41
C ILE A 51 9.07 -1.50 11.62
N LEU A 52 10.06 -1.80 10.78
CA LEU A 52 11.35 -1.10 10.78
C LEU A 52 11.22 0.23 10.02
N PRO A 53 11.77 1.36 10.52
CA PRO A 53 11.74 2.63 9.80
C PRO A 53 12.44 2.56 8.44
N LEU A 54 11.88 3.25 7.45
CA LEU A 54 12.51 3.37 6.13
C LEU A 54 13.45 4.57 6.10
N PHE A 55 14.72 4.33 5.83
CA PHE A 55 15.74 5.37 5.76
C PHE A 55 16.05 5.75 4.31
N TYR A 56 16.09 7.05 4.03
CA TYR A 56 16.58 7.60 2.76
C TYR A 56 17.62 8.68 3.06
N PHE A 57 18.75 8.61 2.36
CA PHE A 57 19.85 9.55 2.53
C PHE A 57 19.98 10.46 1.31
N HIS A 58 20.52 11.66 1.52
CA HIS A 58 20.74 12.66 0.46
C HIS A 58 19.46 12.96 -0.32
N VAL A 59 18.40 13.39 0.37
CA VAL A 59 17.10 13.64 -0.25
C VAL A 59 16.98 15.11 -0.64
N ASP A 60 16.80 15.38 -1.93
CA ASP A 60 16.52 16.72 -2.47
C ASP A 60 15.03 17.08 -2.33
N ARG A 61 14.14 16.10 -2.50
CA ARG A 61 12.70 16.36 -2.50
C ARG A 61 11.90 15.13 -2.13
N ILE A 62 10.78 15.34 -1.45
CA ILE A 62 9.70 14.36 -1.43
C ILE A 62 8.40 14.94 -1.98
N ARG A 63 7.60 14.05 -2.56
CA ARG A 63 6.21 14.36 -2.93
C ARG A 63 5.26 13.35 -2.35
N VAL A 64 4.35 13.80 -1.49
CA VAL A 64 3.29 12.97 -0.92
C VAL A 64 2.06 13.06 -1.81
N ASN A 65 1.54 11.91 -2.23
CA ASN A 65 0.34 11.84 -3.06
C ASN A 65 -0.74 11.00 -2.38
N LYS A 66 -1.98 11.49 -2.44
CA LYS A 66 -3.18 10.72 -2.11
C LYS A 66 -3.74 10.09 -3.37
N THR A 67 -3.91 8.77 -3.38
CA THR A 67 -4.52 8.04 -4.49
C THR A 67 -5.70 7.26 -3.97
N ARG A 68 -6.88 7.43 -4.58
CA ARG A 68 -7.98 6.47 -4.38
C ARG A 68 -7.59 5.17 -5.07
N ALA A 69 -7.50 4.10 -4.31
CA ALA A 69 -7.20 2.76 -4.80
C ALA A 69 -8.34 1.83 -4.41
N LYS A 70 -8.29 0.61 -4.94
CA LYS A 70 -9.19 -0.46 -4.57
C LYS A 70 -8.44 -1.75 -4.38
N GLU A 71 -8.89 -2.53 -3.41
CA GLU A 71 -8.55 -3.92 -3.23
C GLU A 71 -9.61 -4.76 -3.94
N SER A 72 -9.19 -5.74 -4.75
CA SER A 72 -10.09 -6.63 -5.48
C SER A 72 -9.80 -8.08 -5.10
N LYS A 73 -10.84 -8.81 -4.67
CA LYS A 73 -10.76 -10.25 -4.33
C LYS A 73 -11.81 -11.02 -5.10
N THR A 74 -11.44 -12.18 -5.63
CA THR A 74 -12.36 -13.06 -6.37
C THR A 74 -12.74 -14.25 -5.51
N PHE A 75 -14.03 -14.61 -5.51
CA PHE A 75 -14.60 -15.69 -4.73
C PHE A 75 -15.48 -16.59 -5.60
N ARG A 76 -15.51 -17.88 -5.26
CA ARG A 76 -16.37 -18.89 -5.86
C ARG A 76 -17.41 -19.47 -4.89
N GLY A 77 -17.43 -18.96 -3.66
CA GLY A 77 -18.34 -19.46 -2.63
C GLY A 77 -18.63 -18.39 -1.60
N ILE A 78 -19.91 -18.29 -1.21
CA ILE A 78 -20.43 -17.30 -0.27
C ILE A 78 -19.73 -17.38 1.09
N ALA A 79 -19.49 -18.59 1.62
CA ALA A 79 -18.86 -18.76 2.93
C ALA A 79 -17.47 -18.09 3.00
N SER A 80 -16.62 -18.32 1.99
CA SER A 80 -15.29 -17.71 1.90
C SER A 80 -15.34 -16.19 1.72
N LEU A 81 -16.36 -15.69 1.00
CA LEU A 81 -16.59 -14.27 0.82
C LEU A 81 -16.96 -13.63 2.16
N ILE A 82 -17.91 -14.21 2.89
CA ILE A 82 -18.35 -13.69 4.19
C ILE A 82 -17.21 -13.70 5.21
N GLU A 83 -16.41 -14.76 5.23
CA GLU A 83 -15.23 -14.86 6.12
C GLU A 83 -14.22 -13.71 5.89
N LYS A 84 -14.03 -13.28 4.63
CA LYS A 84 -13.03 -12.26 4.27
C LYS A 84 -13.58 -10.84 4.19
N CYS A 85 -14.85 -10.68 3.83
CA CYS A 85 -15.47 -9.39 3.52
C CYS A 85 -16.52 -8.95 4.55
N GLY A 86 -16.87 -9.82 5.50
CA GLY A 86 -17.90 -9.56 6.51
C GLY A 86 -19.30 -9.95 6.04
N GLN A 87 -20.29 -9.61 6.85
CA GLN A 87 -21.69 -9.91 6.58
C GLN A 87 -22.30 -8.92 5.57
N PHE A 88 -23.37 -9.37 4.93
CA PHE A 88 -24.20 -8.62 3.97
C PHE A 88 -25.67 -8.86 4.31
N GLU A 89 -26.58 -8.07 3.74
CA GLU A 89 -28.00 -8.28 3.97
C GLU A 89 -28.45 -9.65 3.41
N PRO A 90 -29.42 -10.32 4.05
CA PRO A 90 -29.87 -11.63 3.59
C PRO A 90 -30.29 -11.64 2.11
N SER A 91 -30.98 -10.60 1.63
CA SER A 91 -31.39 -10.48 0.23
C SER A 91 -30.19 -10.40 -0.74
N GLU A 92 -29.12 -9.73 -0.33
CA GLU A 92 -27.88 -9.61 -1.09
C GLU A 92 -27.13 -10.95 -1.12
N ILE A 93 -27.11 -11.68 0.00
CA ILE A 93 -26.56 -13.04 0.05
C ILE A 93 -27.29 -13.95 -0.94
N HIS A 94 -28.63 -13.88 -1.01
CA HIS A 94 -29.40 -14.64 -1.99
C HIS A 94 -29.13 -14.19 -3.44
N ALA A 95 -28.89 -12.90 -3.69
CA ALA A 95 -28.53 -12.41 -5.02
C ALA A 95 -27.15 -12.92 -5.47
N MET A 96 -26.17 -12.90 -4.56
CA MET A 96 -24.83 -13.44 -4.81
C MET A 96 -24.86 -14.95 -5.04
N GLN A 97 -25.67 -15.71 -4.27
CA GLN A 97 -25.81 -17.15 -4.47
C GLN A 97 -26.45 -17.48 -5.82
N ARG A 98 -27.55 -16.79 -6.17
CA ARG A 98 -28.18 -16.93 -7.49
C ARG A 98 -27.23 -16.63 -8.65
N TRP A 99 -26.32 -15.67 -8.48
CA TRP A 99 -25.31 -15.38 -9.49
C TRP A 99 -24.35 -16.56 -9.67
N LEU A 100 -23.82 -17.12 -8.56
CA LEU A 100 -22.93 -18.27 -8.60
C LEU A 100 -23.59 -19.52 -9.19
N ASP A 101 -24.88 -19.70 -8.93
CA ASP A 101 -25.66 -20.82 -9.46
C ASP A 101 -26.10 -20.62 -10.93
N SER A 102 -25.84 -19.45 -11.52
CA SER A 102 -26.30 -19.13 -12.87
C SER A 102 -25.44 -19.75 -13.97
N ASP A 103 -24.15 -19.99 -13.70
CA ASP A 103 -23.16 -20.51 -14.66
C ASP A 103 -21.93 -21.09 -13.95
N ASP A 104 -21.35 -22.18 -14.45
CA ASP A 104 -20.16 -22.83 -13.84
C ASP A 104 -18.90 -21.94 -13.84
N THR A 105 -18.89 -20.91 -14.69
CA THR A 105 -17.82 -19.92 -14.78
C THR A 105 -18.09 -18.67 -13.93
N ALA A 106 -19.29 -18.54 -13.36
CA ALA A 106 -19.66 -17.41 -12.53
C ALA A 106 -18.75 -17.31 -11.30
N ALA A 107 -18.34 -16.08 -11.01
CA ALA A 107 -17.59 -15.73 -9.82
C ALA A 107 -18.07 -14.40 -9.26
N LEU A 108 -17.74 -14.16 -7.99
CA LEU A 108 -17.98 -12.89 -7.32
C LEU A 108 -16.67 -12.14 -7.18
N VAL A 109 -16.67 -10.84 -7.44
CA VAL A 109 -15.53 -9.97 -7.20
C VAL A 109 -15.92 -8.94 -6.15
N ALA A 110 -15.25 -8.96 -5.00
CA ALA A 110 -15.42 -7.98 -3.96
C ALA A 110 -14.39 -6.85 -4.11
N HIS A 111 -14.87 -5.61 -4.09
CA HIS A 111 -14.08 -4.39 -4.11
C HIS A 111 -14.19 -3.63 -2.80
N ARG A 112 -13.04 -3.28 -2.22
CA ARG A 112 -12.95 -2.33 -1.11
C ARG A 112 -12.13 -1.14 -1.55
N GLU A 113 -12.75 0.04 -1.53
CA GLU A 113 -12.03 1.28 -1.77
C GLU A 113 -11.18 1.65 -0.55
N PHE A 114 -9.98 2.16 -0.80
CA PHE A 114 -9.15 2.71 0.26
C PHE A 114 -8.32 3.88 -0.25
N ILE A 115 -7.83 4.67 0.70
CA ILE A 115 -6.88 5.74 0.42
C ILE A 115 -5.48 5.14 0.48
N ASP A 116 -4.87 5.03 -0.70
CA ASP A 116 -3.48 4.61 -0.85
C ASP A 116 -2.62 5.85 -0.93
N LEU A 117 -1.89 6.07 0.14
CA LEU A 117 -0.96 7.17 0.19
C LEU A 117 0.46 6.64 -0.04
N ARG A 118 1.22 7.39 -0.82
CA ARG A 118 2.61 7.06 -1.15
C ARG A 118 3.44 8.32 -1.16
N THR A 119 4.71 8.15 -0.84
CA THR A 119 5.72 9.19 -1.04
C THR A 119 6.61 8.84 -2.22
N TYR A 120 7.05 9.86 -2.91
CA TYR A 120 7.99 9.80 -4.03
C TYR A 120 9.23 10.52 -3.54
N VAL A 121 10.32 9.77 -3.32
CA VAL A 121 11.57 10.27 -2.77
C VAL A 121 12.55 10.52 -3.90
N PHE A 122 13.03 11.76 -4.05
CA PHE A 122 14.01 12.16 -5.03
C PHE A 122 15.34 12.35 -4.31
N GLN A 123 16.31 11.48 -4.60
CA GLN A 123 17.63 11.50 -3.98
C GLN A 123 18.64 12.22 -4.87
N HIS A 124 19.60 12.88 -4.23
CA HIS A 124 20.64 13.66 -4.87
C HIS A 124 21.47 12.80 -5.82
N GLY A 125 21.68 13.31 -7.04
CA GLY A 125 22.42 12.60 -8.09
C GLY A 125 21.68 11.40 -8.70
N GLN A 126 20.44 11.11 -8.28
CA GLN A 126 19.60 10.06 -8.88
C GLN A 126 18.62 10.64 -9.90
N SER A 127 18.52 10.02 -11.07
CA SER A 127 17.57 10.42 -12.11
C SER A 127 16.13 10.02 -11.77
N ASP A 128 15.98 8.86 -11.13
CA ASP A 128 14.69 8.27 -10.80
C ASP A 128 14.30 8.54 -9.35
N TYR A 129 12.99 8.54 -9.10
CA TYR A 129 12.45 8.61 -7.74
C TYR A 129 12.15 7.21 -7.21
N THR A 130 12.30 7.04 -5.90
CA THR A 130 11.82 5.84 -5.19
C THR A 130 10.39 6.05 -4.72
N ARG A 131 9.49 5.19 -5.14
CA ARG A 131 8.07 5.23 -4.74
C ARG A 131 7.81 4.25 -3.61
N THR A 132 7.52 4.74 -2.41
CA THR A 132 7.33 3.88 -1.24
C THR A 132 6.04 4.14 -0.45
N ARG A 133 5.59 3.10 0.26
CA ARG A 133 4.55 3.17 1.29
C ARG A 133 5.23 3.33 2.64
N PHE A 134 4.64 4.11 3.53
CA PHE A 134 5.30 4.47 4.78
C PHE A 134 4.38 4.56 6.00
N TYR A 135 3.12 4.18 5.85
CA TYR A 135 2.10 4.31 6.92
C TYR A 135 2.37 3.43 8.13
N VAL A 136 2.96 2.25 7.89
CA VAL A 136 3.27 1.28 8.94
C VAL A 136 4.66 1.54 9.50
N ASN A 137 5.64 1.70 8.61
CA ASN A 137 7.05 1.79 8.96
C ASN A 137 7.51 3.20 9.38
N GLY A 138 6.87 4.25 8.88
CA GLY A 138 7.42 5.61 8.87
C GLY A 138 8.60 5.76 7.90
N ILE A 139 8.92 7.02 7.56
CA ILE A 139 10.16 7.35 6.83
C ILE A 139 11.02 8.33 7.60
N VAL A 140 12.33 8.15 7.51
CA VAL A 140 13.35 9.04 8.05
C VAL A 140 14.27 9.48 6.90
N LEU A 141 14.42 10.79 6.73
CA LEU A 141 15.12 11.39 5.60
C LEU A 141 16.31 12.22 6.06
N SER A 142 17.51 11.89 5.59
CA SER A 142 18.61 12.86 5.56
C SER A 142 18.41 13.75 4.34
N VAL A 143 18.34 15.06 4.58
CA VAL A 143 17.95 16.02 3.56
C VAL A 143 19.10 16.92 3.13
N GLU A 144 19.08 17.32 1.87
CA GLU A 144 20.01 18.31 1.31
C GLU A 144 19.61 19.76 1.69
N PRO A 145 20.53 20.75 1.63
CA PRO A 145 20.25 22.13 2.06
C PRO A 145 19.03 22.78 1.39
N HIS A 146 18.69 22.37 0.18
CA HIS A 146 17.57 22.90 -0.61
C HIS A 146 16.36 21.96 -0.64
N PHE A 147 16.20 21.15 0.40
CA PHE A 147 15.15 20.15 0.47
C PHE A 147 13.75 20.71 0.32
N GLU A 148 12.96 20.09 -0.56
CA GLU A 148 11.56 20.44 -0.79
C GLU A 148 10.61 19.32 -0.33
N LEU A 149 9.61 19.71 0.48
CA LEU A 149 8.49 18.85 0.80
C LEU A 149 7.24 19.31 0.05
N VAL A 150 6.76 18.49 -0.87
CA VAL A 150 5.53 18.75 -1.64
C VAL A 150 4.39 17.87 -1.16
N ASP A 151 3.45 18.45 -0.40
CA ASP A 151 2.20 17.79 -0.07
C ASP A 151 1.18 18.00 -1.21
N ALA A 152 0.93 16.96 -2.00
CA ALA A 152 -0.01 16.98 -3.11
C ALA A 152 -1.26 16.12 -2.82
N ARG A 153 -1.60 15.90 -1.54
CA ARG A 153 -2.77 15.08 -1.14
C ARG A 153 -4.10 15.68 -1.59
N ASP A 154 -4.20 17.00 -1.70
CA ASP A 154 -5.44 17.69 -2.09
C ASP A 154 -5.59 17.88 -3.60
N LYS A 155 -4.58 17.51 -4.40
CA LYS A 155 -4.68 17.64 -5.86
C LYS A 155 -5.69 16.64 -6.41
N PRO A 156 -6.78 17.09 -7.08
CA PRO A 156 -7.77 16.18 -7.65
C PRO A 156 -7.11 15.34 -8.74
N ARG A 157 -7.30 14.01 -8.65
CA ARG A 157 -6.83 13.08 -9.69
C ARG A 157 -8.02 12.57 -10.49
N LYS A 158 -7.79 12.39 -11.80
CA LYS A 158 -8.76 11.75 -12.70
C LYS A 158 -9.11 10.36 -12.13
N GLN A 159 -10.39 10.12 -11.90
CA GLN A 159 -10.89 8.82 -11.51
C GLN A 159 -10.59 7.84 -12.65
N ARG A 160 -10.02 6.68 -12.31
CA ARG A 160 -9.85 5.60 -13.28
C ARG A 160 -11.23 5.03 -13.61
N SER A 161 -11.45 4.69 -14.87
CA SER A 161 -12.67 3.97 -15.27
C SER A 161 -12.74 2.65 -14.49
N ASP A 162 -13.89 2.38 -13.88
CA ASP A 162 -14.18 1.08 -13.28
C ASP A 162 -15.01 0.26 -14.27
N SER A 163 -14.61 -0.99 -14.48
CA SER A 163 -15.28 -1.92 -15.39
C SER A 163 -16.52 -2.56 -14.77
N TYR A 164 -16.68 -2.47 -13.46
CA TYR A 164 -17.81 -3.07 -12.74
C TYR A 164 -18.81 -1.98 -12.34
N GLN A 165 -20.06 -2.22 -12.71
CA GLN A 165 -21.22 -1.41 -12.37
C GLN A 165 -22.25 -2.32 -11.70
N ASP A 166 -23.21 -1.74 -10.98
CA ASP A 166 -24.35 -2.45 -10.39
C ASP A 166 -23.95 -3.59 -9.43
N PRO A 167 -23.53 -3.26 -8.19
CA PRO A 167 -23.15 -4.28 -7.21
C PRO A 167 -24.33 -5.17 -6.82
N LEU A 168 -24.07 -6.46 -6.64
CA LEU A 168 -24.99 -7.45 -6.09
C LEU A 168 -25.16 -7.31 -4.57
N ALA A 169 -24.16 -6.74 -3.90
CA ALA A 169 -24.13 -6.53 -2.46
C ALA A 169 -23.24 -5.34 -2.08
N ASP A 170 -23.61 -4.59 -1.03
CA ASP A 170 -22.81 -3.49 -0.48
C ASP A 170 -22.95 -3.40 1.05
N ASN A 171 -21.86 -3.70 1.78
CA ASN A 171 -21.83 -3.55 3.25
C ASN A 171 -21.11 -2.27 3.72
N GLN A 172 -21.08 -1.24 2.88
CA GLN A 172 -20.39 0.05 3.08
C GLN A 172 -18.85 -0.03 3.07
N THR A 173 -18.29 -1.22 3.25
CA THR A 173 -16.84 -1.48 3.17
C THR A 173 -16.49 -2.19 1.87
N TRP A 174 -17.28 -3.20 1.51
CA TRP A 174 -17.11 -4.05 0.35
C TRP A 174 -18.33 -3.95 -0.55
N LYS A 175 -18.07 -3.73 -1.84
CA LYS A 175 -19.05 -3.87 -2.91
C LYS A 175 -18.76 -5.15 -3.68
N VAL A 176 -19.75 -6.01 -3.87
CA VAL A 176 -19.58 -7.30 -4.56
C VAL A 176 -20.26 -7.23 -5.91
N PHE A 177 -19.57 -7.68 -6.95
CA PHE A 177 -20.05 -7.69 -8.32
C PHE A 177 -20.03 -9.10 -8.90
N GLY A 178 -20.95 -9.36 -9.81
CA GLY A 178 -20.92 -10.54 -10.65
C GLY A 178 -19.83 -10.46 -11.71
N LYS A 179 -19.13 -11.56 -11.95
CA LYS A 179 -18.14 -11.69 -13.02
C LYS A 179 -18.29 -13.03 -13.72
N TYR A 180 -18.22 -13.02 -15.04
CA TYR A 180 -17.95 -14.20 -15.87
C TYR A 180 -16.47 -14.25 -16.24
N ARG A 181 -15.98 -15.44 -16.60
CA ARG A 181 -14.59 -15.60 -17.05
C ARG A 181 -14.32 -14.97 -18.41
#